data_AF-A0A969NDT0-F1
#
_entry.id   AF-A0A969NDT0-F1
#
_cell.length_a   1.000
_cell.length_b   1.000
_cell.length_c   1.000
_cell.angle_alpha   90.00
_cell.angle_beta   90.00
_cell.angle_gamma   90.00
#
_symmetry.space_group_name_H-M   'P 1'
#
loop_
_entity.id
_entity.type
_entity.pdbx_description
1 polymer ?
#
loop_
_entity_poly.entity_id
_entity_poly.type
_entity_poly.pdbx_seq_one_letter_code
_entity_poly.pdbx_strand_id
1 'polypeptide(L)' 'MCFIPEGDYRKFLLEKLLAKRGKITNTDGALIGYHQGTWNYTLGQKKDIGQMVEPDFCVTEIDAKTIN' A
#
# COMPACT_ATOMS: atom_id res chain seq x y z
N MET A 1 5.20 17.36 -1.75
CA MET A 1 3.88 18.03 -1.72
C MET A 1 4.05 19.36 -0.98
N CYS A 2 3.76 20.50 -1.63
CA CYS A 2 4.01 21.83 -1.05
C CYS A 2 2.85 22.41 -0.22
N PHE A 3 1.77 21.66 0.00
CA PHE A 3 0.53 22.15 0.62
C PHE A 3 0.23 21.51 1.98
N ILE A 4 1.18 20.74 2.55
CA ILE A 4 1.02 20.11 3.86
C ILE A 4 1.95 20.82 4.85
N PRO A 5 1.42 21.69 5.72
CA PRO A 5 2.21 22.63 6.53
C PRO A 5 3.12 21.94 7.56
N GLU A 6 2.79 20.73 8.02
CA GLU A 6 3.57 19.99 9.05
C GLU A 6 4.42 18.84 8.47
N GLY A 7 4.48 18.67 7.15
CA GLY A 7 5.32 17.67 6.48
C GLY A 7 4.89 16.21 6.64
N ASP A 8 4.06 15.87 7.63
CA ASP A 8 3.53 14.51 7.84
C ASP A 8 2.25 14.26 7.02
N TYR A 9 2.46 14.11 5.72
CA TYR A 9 1.39 13.78 4.79
C TYR A 9 0.75 12.41 5.08
N ARG A 10 1.48 11.48 5.70
CA ARG A 10 0.96 10.15 6.03
C ARG A 10 -0.11 10.24 7.09
N LYS A 11 0.13 11.02 8.15
CA LYS A 11 -0.86 11.27 9.20
C LYS A 11 -2.11 11.97 8.67
N PHE A 12 -1.92 12.99 7.82
CA PHE A 12 -3.03 13.67 7.15
C PHE A 12 -3.90 12.72 6.30
N LEU A 13 -3.26 11.81 5.57
CA LEU A 13 -3.97 10.80 4.77
C LEU A 13 -4.67 9.77 5.65
N LEU A 14 -4.08 9.35 6.78
CA LEU A 14 -4.71 8.41 7.72
C LEU A 14 -5.97 8.98 8.38
N GLU A 15 -6.03 10.28 8.65
CA GLU A 15 -7.21 10.94 9.22
C GLU A 15 -8.36 11.13 8.20
N LYS A 16 -8.04 11.13 6.90
CA LYS A 16 -9.01 11.41 5.82
C LYS A 16 -9.40 10.18 5.01
N LEU A 17 -8.54 9.17 4.95
CA LEU A 17 -8.79 7.93 4.23
C LEU A 17 -9.25 6.86 5.21
N LEU A 18 -10.43 6.30 4.97
CA LEU A 18 -10.86 5.07 5.62
C LEU A 18 -9.93 3.95 5.15
N ALA A 19 -8.88 3.70 5.95
CA ALA A 19 -7.87 2.70 5.69
C ALA A 19 -8.50 1.30 5.73
N LYS A 20 -8.86 0.76 4.56
CA LYS A 20 -9.40 -0.59 4.44
C LYS A 20 -8.26 -1.60 4.36
N ARG A 21 -8.17 -2.44 5.38
CA ARG A 21 -7.22 -3.55 5.39
C ARG A 21 -7.62 -4.55 4.29
N GLY A 22 -6.65 -4.91 3.45
CA GLY A 22 -6.84 -5.87 2.36
C GLY A 22 -5.72 -6.90 2.30
N LYS A 23 -5.93 -7.93 1.47
CA LYS A 23 -4.96 -9.01 1.26
C LYS A 23 -3.94 -8.59 0.21
N ILE A 24 -2.68 -8.96 0.40
CA ILE A 24 -1.65 -8.91 -0.64
C ILE A 24 -1.46 -10.34 -1.11
N THR A 25 -1.61 -10.57 -2.42
CA THR A 25 -1.43 -11.89 -3.04
C THR A 25 -0.29 -11.82 -4.05
N ASN A 26 0.43 -12.93 -4.22
CA ASN A 26 1.39 -13.07 -5.32
C ASN A 26 0.65 -13.42 -6.63
N THR A 27 1.40 -13.57 -7.73
CA THR A 27 0.87 -13.93 -9.06
C THR A 27 0.20 -15.30 -9.10
N ASP A 28 0.54 -16.20 -8.18
CA ASP A 28 -0.06 -17.53 -8.05
C ASP A 28 -1.35 -17.52 -7.20
N GLY A 29 -1.75 -16.34 -6.69
CA GLY A 29 -2.89 -16.18 -5.79
C GLY A 29 -2.62 -16.56 -4.34
N ALA A 30 -1.37 -16.88 -3.99
CA ALA A 30 -0.99 -17.16 -2.61
C ALA A 30 -1.02 -15.87 -1.77
N LEU A 31 -1.62 -15.94 -0.59
CA LEU A 31 -1.64 -14.84 0.37
C LEU A 31 -0.23 -14.64 0.95
N ILE A 32 0.33 -13.46 0.72
CA ILE A 32 1.69 -13.10 1.15
C ILE A 32 1.72 -12.04 2.24
N GLY A 33 0.58 -11.41 2.52
CA GLY A 33 0.48 -10.45 3.61
C GLY A 33 -0.83 -9.67 3.59
N TYR A 34 -0.85 -8.60 4.38
CA TYR A 34 -1.96 -7.67 4.45
C TYR A 34 -1.47 -6.23 4.33
N HIS A 35 -2.21 -5.41 3.60
CA HIS A 35 -1.98 -3.97 3.54
C HIS A 35 -2.97 -3.23 4.43
N GLN A 36 -2.60 -2.04 4.90
CA GLN A 36 -3.52 -1.13 5.63
C GLN A 36 -4.29 -0.19 4.71
N GLY A 37 -4.04 -0.25 3.40
CA GLY A 37 -4.76 0.52 2.39
C GLY A 37 -3.94 0.58 1.12
N THR A 38 -4.61 0.58 -0.03
CA THR A 38 -3.95 0.55 -1.34
C THR A 38 -3.18 1.83 -1.67
N TRP A 39 -3.55 2.95 -1.04
CA TRP A 39 -2.89 4.26 -1.20
C TRP A 39 -1.42 4.31 -0.75
N ASN A 40 -0.95 3.33 0.02
CA ASN A 40 0.45 3.21 0.43
C ASN A 40 1.35 2.53 -0.61
N TYR A 41 0.79 2.08 -1.74
CA TYR A 41 1.51 1.30 -2.74
C TYR A 41 1.53 2.02 -4.07
N THR A 42 2.65 1.90 -4.77
CA THR A 42 2.80 2.36 -6.16
C THR A 42 3.16 1.18 -7.03
N LEU A 43 2.63 1.13 -8.26
CA LEU A 43 3.06 0.14 -9.26
C LEU A 43 4.59 0.23 -9.45
N GLY A 44 5.28 -0.90 -9.46
CA GLY A 44 6.74 -0.94 -9.54
C GLY A 44 7.48 -0.80 -8.21
N GLN A 45 6.80 -0.55 -7.09
CA GLN A 45 7.41 -0.51 -5.77
C GLN A 45 8.00 -1.88 -5.40
N LYS A 46 9.23 -1.89 -4.86
CA LYS A 46 9.94 -3.11 -4.41
C LYS A 46 10.16 -3.20 -2.89
N LYS A 47 10.05 -2.07 -2.19
CA LYS A 47 10.25 -1.92 -0.73
C LYS A 47 8.92 -1.89 0.00
N ASP A 48 8.93 -2.23 1.28
CA ASP A 48 7.80 -2.07 2.21
C ASP A 48 6.49 -2.75 1.71
N ILE A 49 6.61 -3.92 1.08
CA ILE A 49 5.47 -4.74 0.63
C ILE A 49 5.15 -5.80 1.67
N GLY A 50 4.28 -5.47 2.63
CA GLY A 50 3.91 -6.40 3.70
C GLY A 50 5.09 -6.71 4.62
N GLN A 51 5.36 -7.99 4.88
CA GLN A 51 6.50 -8.46 5.69
C GLN A 51 7.67 -8.97 4.84
N MET A 52 7.66 -8.69 3.54
CA MET A 52 8.63 -9.25 2.61
C MET A 52 9.92 -8.42 2.60
N VAL A 53 11.06 -9.12 2.52
CA VAL A 53 12.40 -8.51 2.42
C VAL A 53 12.77 -8.47 0.94
N GLU A 54 13.28 -7.33 0.46
CA GLU A 54 13.82 -7.17 -0.90
C GLU A 54 14.85 -8.27 -1.26
N PRO A 55 15.03 -8.64 -2.55
CA PRO A 55 14.59 -7.97 -3.78
C PRO A 55 13.53 -8.73 -4.62
N ASP A 56 12.92 -9.80 -4.10
CA ASP A 56 12.16 -10.75 -4.92
C ASP A 56 10.73 -10.30 -5.30
N PHE A 57 10.23 -9.18 -4.75
CA PHE A 57 8.84 -8.77 -4.93
C PHE A 57 8.70 -7.35 -5.47
N CYS A 58 7.70 -7.17 -6.33
CA CYS A 58 7.35 -5.90 -6.95
C CYS A 58 5.83 -5.79 -7.04
N VAL A 59 5.27 -4.60 -6.78
CA VAL A 59 3.83 -4.35 -6.94
C VAL A 59 3.49 -4.31 -8.43
N THR A 60 2.72 -5.28 -8.91
CA THR A 60 2.31 -5.42 -10.31
C THR A 60 0.89 -4.93 -10.57
N GLU A 61 0.01 -5.01 -9.57
CA GLU A 61 -1.39 -4.61 -9.66
C GLU A 61 -1.85 -4.01 -8.33
N ILE A 62 -2.80 -3.07 -8.39
CA ILE A 62 -3.50 -2.51 -7.23
C ILE A 62 -4.99 -2.52 -7.52
N ASP A 63 -5.76 -3.30 -6.77
CA ASP A 63 -7.23 -3.33 -6.91
C ASP A 63 -7.88 -2.12 -6.24
N ALA A 64 -8.31 -1.17 -7.06
CA ALA A 64 -8.98 0.05 -6.65
C ALA A 64 -10.36 -0.19 -5.99
N LYS A 65 -10.97 -1.37 -6.12
CA LYS A 65 -12.24 -1.71 -5.42
C LYS A 65 -12.05 -1.83 -3.91
N THR A 66 -10.82 -1.99 -3.45
CA THR A 66 -10.48 -2.01 -2.03
C THR A 66 -10.34 -0.60 -1.42
N ILE A 67 -10.56 0.47 -2.21
CA ILE A 67 -10.43 1.87 -1.77
C ILE A 67 -11.62 2.36 -0.92
N ASN A 68 -12.74 1.61 -0.85
CA ASN A 68 -13.94 1.97 -0.06
C ASN A 68 -14.52 0.75 0.66
#